data_AF-A0A8W8KEZ7-F1
#
_entry.id   AF-A0A8W8KEZ7-F1
#
_cell.length_a   1.000
_cell.length_b   1.000
_cell.length_c   1.000
_cell.angle_alpha   90.00
_cell.angle_beta   90.00
_cell.angle_gamma   90.00
#
_symmetry.space_group_name_H-M   'P 1'
#
loop_
_entity.id
_entity.type
_entity.pdbx_description
1 polymer ?
#
loop_
_entity_poly.entity_id
_entity_poly.type
_entity_poly.pdbx_seq_one_letter_code
_entity_poly.pdbx_strand_id
1 'polypeptide(L)' 'ALQCKMADQLMDWRGELFRSKVVAQIEEAVRSSATHITKSSSEMEMYMFQKAKTPEEYLALAARMILHIKEMSK' A
#
# COMPACT_ATOMS: atom_id res chain seq x y z
N ALA A 1 22.58 -9.90 -15.99
CA ALA A 1 22.63 -10.23 -14.54
C ALA A 1 21.90 -9.21 -13.64
N LEU A 2 21.85 -7.91 -13.96
CA LEU A 2 21.24 -6.88 -13.10
C LEU A 2 19.69 -6.88 -13.07
N GLN A 3 19.04 -7.31 -14.15
CA GLN A 3 17.58 -7.28 -14.31
C GLN A 3 16.83 -8.30 -13.41
N CYS A 4 17.45 -9.43 -13.05
CA CYS A 4 16.79 -10.47 -12.23
C CYS A 4 16.73 -10.12 -10.73
N LYS A 5 17.69 -9.35 -10.19
CA LYS A 5 17.66 -8.95 -8.76
C LYS A 5 16.54 -7.95 -8.45
N MET A 6 16.24 -7.05 -9.39
CA MET A 6 15.18 -6.05 -9.22
C MET A 6 13.78 -6.68 -9.18
N ALA A 7 13.54 -7.74 -9.97
CA ALA A 7 12.28 -8.47 -9.98
C ALA A 7 12.07 -9.31 -8.72
N ASP A 8 13.14 -9.88 -8.17
CA ASP A 8 13.12 -10.68 -6.94
C ASP A 8 12.81 -9.83 -5.69
N GLN A 9 13.41 -8.62 -5.59
CA GLN A 9 13.04 -7.63 -4.59
C GLN A 9 11.60 -7.10 -4.74
N LEU A 10 11.03 -7.22 -5.94
CA LEU A 10 9.63 -6.89 -6.20
C LEU A 10 8.67 -8.03 -5.81
N MET A 11 9.17 -9.25 -5.65
CA MET A 11 8.41 -10.38 -5.11
C MET A 11 8.51 -10.48 -3.58
N ASP A 12 9.55 -9.91 -2.96
CA ASP A 12 9.61 -9.78 -1.51
C ASP A 12 8.65 -8.68 -1.03
N TRP A 13 7.47 -9.11 -0.60
CA TRP A 13 6.41 -8.23 -0.09
C TRP A 13 6.81 -7.48 1.18
N ARG A 14 7.82 -7.94 1.92
CA ARG A 14 8.39 -7.22 3.07
C ARG A 14 9.46 -6.21 2.67
N GLY A 15 9.94 -6.31 1.43
CA GLY A 15 10.91 -5.40 0.86
C GLY A 15 10.39 -3.98 0.75
N GLU A 16 11.29 -3.01 0.93
CA GLU A 16 10.98 -1.58 0.89
C GLU A 16 10.37 -1.16 -0.46
N LEU A 17 10.84 -1.73 -1.57
CA LEU A 17 10.34 -1.42 -2.91
C LEU A 17 8.88 -1.83 -3.09
N PHE A 18 8.49 -3.01 -2.61
CA PHE A 18 7.10 -3.46 -2.69
C PHE A 18 6.19 -2.59 -1.83
N ARG A 19 6.62 -2.31 -0.60
CA ARG A 19 5.88 -1.47 0.35
C ARG A 19 5.72 -0.04 -0.17
N SER A 20 6.78 0.55 -0.73
CA SER A 20 6.76 1.88 -1.35
C SER A 20 5.72 1.97 -2.47
N LYS A 21 5.58 0.93 -3.31
CA LYS A 21 4.51 0.88 -4.33
C LYS A 21 3.11 0.86 -3.73
N VAL A 22 2.91 0.16 -2.61
CA VAL A 22 1.61 0.16 -1.92
C VAL A 22 1.31 1.54 -1.31
N VAL A 23 2.29 2.17 -0.67
CA VAL A 23 2.17 3.55 -0.16
C VAL A 23 1.78 4.51 -1.28
N ALA A 24 2.44 4.43 -2.45
CA ALA A 24 2.13 5.27 -3.60
C ALA A 24 0.67 5.09 -4.09
N GLN A 25 0.15 3.86 -4.10
CA GLN A 25 -1.25 3.61 -4.46
C GLN A 25 -2.23 4.15 -3.41
N ILE A 26 -1.89 4.10 -2.12
CA ILE A 26 -2.69 4.72 -1.06
C ILE A 26 -2.69 6.24 -1.25
N GLU A 27 -1.52 6.85 -1.47
CA GLU A 27 -1.43 8.30 -1.72
C GLU A 27 -2.26 8.73 -2.93
N GLU A 28 -2.25 7.97 -4.02
CA GLU A 28 -3.05 8.26 -5.19
C GLU A 28 -4.54 8.21 -4.88
N ALA A 29 -4.99 7.22 -4.10
CA ALA A 29 -6.37 7.14 -3.64
C ALA A 29 -6.74 8.34 -2.75
N VAL A 30 -5.87 8.73 -1.82
CA VAL A 30 -6.07 9.90 -0.95
C VAL A 30 -6.15 11.18 -1.76
N ARG A 31 -5.21 11.41 -2.70
CA ARG A 31 -5.20 12.58 -3.60
C ARG A 31 -6.44 12.64 -4.48
N SER A 32 -6.95 11.50 -4.92
CA SER A 32 -8.19 11.41 -5.69
C SER A 32 -9.44 11.58 -4.82
N SER A 33 -9.32 11.47 -3.49
CA SER A 33 -10.44 11.71 -2.58
C SER A 33 -10.53 13.19 -2.23
N ALA A 34 -11.74 13.74 -2.19
CA ALA A 34 -11.97 15.11 -1.70
C ALA A 34 -11.90 15.22 -0.15
N THR A 35 -11.52 14.13 0.53
CA THR A 35 -11.57 14.03 1.99
C THR A 35 -10.23 14.38 2.63
N HIS A 36 -10.28 15.18 3.70
CA HIS A 36 -9.10 15.48 4.52
C HIS A 36 -8.75 14.27 5.39
N ILE A 37 -7.98 13.33 4.84
CA ILE A 37 -7.38 12.23 5.59
C ILE A 37 -6.21 12.79 6.41
N THR A 38 -6.29 12.69 7.73
CA THR A 38 -5.28 13.25 8.66
C THR A 38 -4.07 12.36 8.87
N LYS A 39 -4.15 11.07 8.52
CA LYS A 39 -3.03 10.13 8.60
C LYS A 39 -2.25 10.09 7.29
N SER A 40 -0.93 9.97 7.38
CA SER A 40 -0.10 9.79 6.18
C SER A 40 -0.29 8.40 5.56
N SER A 41 -0.12 8.29 4.25
CA SER A 41 -0.19 7.02 3.53
C SER A 41 0.83 6.00 4.04
N SER A 42 2.00 6.45 4.48
CA SER A 42 3.03 5.61 5.10
C SER A 42 2.58 5.04 6.45
N GLU A 43 1.93 5.83 7.30
CA GLU A 43 1.36 5.32 8.56
C GLU A 43 0.22 4.34 8.31
N MET A 44 -0.59 4.61 7.28
CA MET A 44 -1.71 3.77 6.91
C MET A 44 -1.24 2.41 6.38
N GLU A 45 -0.18 2.39 5.55
CA GLU A 45 0.49 1.16 5.12
C GLU A 45 1.16 0.42 6.28
N MET A 46 1.86 1.13 7.16
CA MET A 46 2.56 0.54 8.30
C MET A 46 1.62 -0.29 9.19
N TYR A 47 0.39 0.17 9.39
CA TYR A 47 -0.63 -0.59 10.13
C TYR A 47 -0.99 -1.91 9.43
N MET A 48 -1.11 -1.90 8.10
CA MET A 48 -1.40 -3.12 7.34
C MET A 48 -0.21 -4.08 7.36
N PHE A 49 1.00 -3.54 7.22
CA PHE A 49 2.25 -4.29 7.25
C PHE A 49 2.45 -5.01 8.59
N GLN A 50 2.23 -4.31 9.72
CA GLN A 50 2.34 -4.93 11.04
C GLN A 50 1.26 -5.98 11.31
N LYS A 51 0.08 -5.84 10.68
CA LYS A 51 -1.04 -6.75 10.88
C LYS A 51 -0.97 -8.01 10.02
N ALA A 52 -0.42 -7.91 8.81
CA ALA A 52 -0.37 -9.00 7.85
C ALA A 52 0.76 -9.99 8.17
N LYS A 53 0.46 -11.29 8.06
CA LYS A 53 1.45 -12.35 8.19
C LYS A 53 1.89 -12.88 6.83
N THR A 54 1.05 -12.73 5.81
CA THR A 54 1.28 -13.18 4.45
C THR A 54 1.08 -12.04 3.43
N PRO A 55 1.66 -12.13 2.22
CA PRO A 55 1.47 -11.11 1.19
C PRO A 55 0.01 -10.97 0.77
N GLU A 56 -0.75 -12.06 0.76
CA GLU A 56 -2.17 -12.06 0.40
C GLU A 56 -3.00 -11.25 1.40
N GLU A 57 -2.74 -11.43 2.71
CA GLU A 57 -3.39 -10.64 3.76
C GLU A 57 -3.04 -9.15 3.64
N TYR A 58 -1.77 -8.84 3.37
CA TYR A 58 -1.30 -7.47 3.20
C TYR A 58 -1.98 -6.78 2.01
N LEU A 59 -2.04 -7.47 0.86
CA LEU A 59 -2.71 -6.96 -0.34
C LEU A 59 -4.23 -6.84 -0.15
N ALA A 60 -4.87 -7.78 0.55
CA ALA A 60 -6.30 -7.69 0.86
C ALA A 60 -6.61 -6.48 1.76
N LEU A 61 -5.77 -6.21 2.77
CA LEU A 61 -5.89 -5.02 3.62
C LEU A 61 -5.68 -3.73 2.83
N ALA A 62 -4.68 -3.69 1.95
CA ALA A 62 -4.41 -2.55 1.08
C ALA A 62 -5.57 -2.28 0.11
N ALA A 63 -6.08 -3.30 -0.57
CA ALA A 63 -7.22 -3.18 -1.46
C ALA A 63 -8.45 -2.63 -0.74
N ARG A 64 -8.78 -3.19 0.44
CA ARG A 64 -9.90 -2.72 1.27
C ARG A 64 -9.73 -1.27 1.69
N MET A 65 -8.52 -0.85 2.06
CA MET A 65 -8.25 0.54 2.44
C MET A 65 -8.42 1.50 1.27
N ILE A 66 -7.84 1.17 0.12
CA ILE A 66 -7.93 1.99 -1.10
C ILE A 66 -9.39 2.16 -1.52
N LEU A 67 -10.18 1.09 -1.47
CA LEU A 67 -11.62 1.13 -1.75
C LEU A 67 -12.34 2.04 -0.75
N HIS A 68 -12.07 1.91 0.55
CA HIS A 68 -12.68 2.74 1.58
C HIS A 68 -12.40 4.24 1.38
N ILE A 69 -11.14 4.59 1.08
CA ILE A 69 -10.74 5.98 0.79
C ILE A 69 -11.50 6.53 -0.41
N LYS A 70 -11.67 5.73 -1.47
CA LYS A 70 -12.42 6.12 -2.67
C LYS A 70 -13.92 6.28 -2.39
N GLU A 71 -14.51 5.42 -1.57
CA GLU A 71 -15.92 5.50 -1.18
C GLU A 71 -16.22 6.73 -0.32
N MET A 72 -15.29 7.11 0.57
CA MET A 72 -15.42 8.32 1.39
C MET A 72 -15.47 9.62 0.55
N SER A 73 -15.05 9.57 -0.72
CA SER A 73 -15.08 10.73 -1.62
C SER A 73 -16.42 10.94 -2.35
N LYS A 74 -17.41 10.05 -2.18
CA LYS A 74 -18.78 10.22 -2.70
C LYS A 74 -19.68 10.88 -1.66
#